data_AF-A0A7M7T9W2-F1
#
_entry.id   AF-A0A7M7T9W2-F1
#
_cell.length_a   1.000
_cell.length_b   1.000
_cell.length_c   1.000
_cell.angle_alpha   90.00
_cell.angle_beta   90.00
_cell.angle_gamma   90.00
#
_symmetry.space_group_name_H-M   'P 1'
#
loop_
_entity.id
_entity.type
_entity.pdbx_description
1 polymer ?
#
loop_
_entity_poly.entity_id
_entity_poly.type
_entity_poly.pdbx_seq_one_letter_code
_entity_poly.pdbx_strand_id
1 'polypeptide(L)'
;MSKMHETESFWNFKYDNAIISYLNLICERYDVRDQDKLIATHGRTLGTFLTTMKNLNPAITDLQSCMDSPHWANTVAAIRSMAGFDEKERTFASPSTAQLIGLLLKNVMKVLKSIFNVTKDKVGYRKLASFNVELEAYWLPIIGSKIVPSQNSKRKKDEGKTIEEVTPHDKNIMMEFLSRRRDILFDKALKNLDSVVYTELASAQMIYVQCWNGRRPGENSRTHLEDYTNRTITNQDSCHFKSLTREEKMRAVRFSIMNLAGKKNEGLDGRVYLDKKDEKIIDFLVHNRSKVGICTKNKHLFVGANMNENDHLDGHLVMKKLVELCHKNYKKFENLFNVTATGFRKFIATQYKRQTNRRHSDALIRHLSHTKKTHDKYYRQVLPQEAVQVTTLLEEIISKNTESYESQDVTDQEFVEFNFQKENTSTKKGKIDDKATQLHAIASLKVLLDATKSRDGTAACASAVHAHTETNSLSVKLHEAVQSSGSTTVETTIGVQSLLNGKITAKQTTSVESEDEEEIQEALNMAWPNSSKKKITYLLVAPILFPLWLTLPDTRTTREMIVTHVRLHCVHT
;
A
#
# COMPACT_ATOMS: atom_id res chain seq x y z
N MET A 1 12.54 -15.85 23.14
CA MET A 1 12.31 -14.57 23.87
C MET A 1 13.53 -13.99 24.61
N SER A 2 14.54 -14.78 25.02
CA SER A 2 15.68 -14.37 25.89
C SER A 2 16.68 -13.31 25.36
N LYS A 3 16.33 -12.49 24.35
CA LYS A 3 17.19 -11.43 23.77
C LYS A 3 16.50 -10.06 23.73
N MET A 4 15.55 -9.81 24.64
CA MET A 4 14.89 -8.50 24.77
C MET A 4 15.51 -7.68 25.89
N HIS A 5 15.64 -6.36 25.68
CA HIS A 5 15.88 -5.42 26.77
C HIS A 5 14.70 -5.46 27.74
N GLU A 6 15.02 -5.48 29.04
CA GLU A 6 14.06 -5.55 30.14
C GLU A 6 13.44 -4.17 30.41
N THR A 7 12.44 -3.81 29.60
CA THR A 7 11.61 -2.62 29.83
C THR A 7 10.39 -2.96 30.70
N GLU A 8 9.78 -1.97 31.36
CA GLU A 8 8.53 -2.18 32.10
C GLU A 8 7.44 -2.82 31.21
N SER A 9 7.37 -2.41 29.94
CA SER A 9 6.48 -3.01 28.94
C SER A 9 6.79 -4.49 28.63
N PHE A 10 8.03 -4.96 28.83
CA PHE A 10 8.39 -6.38 28.73
C PHE A 10 7.85 -7.17 29.92
N TRP A 11 8.01 -6.65 31.14
CA TRP A 11 7.42 -7.25 32.34
C TRP A 11 5.89 -7.30 32.25
N ASN A 12 5.25 -6.21 31.79
CA ASN A 12 3.80 -6.14 31.63
C ASN A 12 3.21 -7.16 30.64
N PHE A 13 3.91 -7.60 29.58
CA PHE A 13 3.39 -8.70 28.74
C PHE A 13 3.82 -10.09 29.23
N LYS A 14 4.96 -10.21 29.92
CA LYS A 14 5.54 -11.49 30.35
C LYS A 14 4.77 -12.14 31.51
N TYR A 15 4.01 -11.35 32.28
CA TYR A 15 3.26 -11.81 33.46
C TYR A 15 1.75 -11.55 33.38
N ASP A 16 1.24 -11.03 32.26
CA ASP A 16 -0.19 -10.78 32.06
C ASP A 16 -0.87 -11.98 31.42
N ASN A 17 -1.79 -12.60 32.15
CA ASN A 17 -2.49 -13.81 31.72
C ASN A 17 -3.28 -13.61 30.41
N ALA A 18 -3.91 -12.45 30.19
CA ALA A 18 -4.69 -12.18 29.00
C ALA A 18 -3.81 -12.08 27.75
N ILE A 19 -2.65 -11.40 27.88
CA ILE A 19 -1.66 -11.30 26.81
C ILE A 19 -1.04 -12.68 26.53
N ILE A 20 -0.64 -13.42 27.56
CA ILE A 20 -0.05 -14.77 27.42
C ILE A 20 -1.02 -15.72 26.71
N SER A 21 -2.30 -15.79 27.15
CA SER A 21 -3.30 -16.64 26.50
C SER A 21 -3.51 -16.30 25.02
N TYR A 22 -3.48 -15.02 24.67
CA TYR A 22 -3.57 -14.59 23.28
C TYR A 22 -2.32 -14.94 22.46
N LEU A 23 -1.12 -14.76 23.01
CA LEU A 23 0.12 -15.10 22.32
C LEU A 23 0.25 -16.62 22.13
N ASN A 24 -0.19 -17.43 23.10
CA ASN A 24 -0.24 -18.89 22.97
C ASN A 24 -1.16 -19.33 21.82
N LEU A 25 -2.37 -18.77 21.71
CA LEU A 25 -3.28 -19.04 20.59
C LEU A 25 -2.67 -18.65 19.23
N ILE A 26 -1.83 -17.62 19.18
CA ILE A 26 -1.08 -17.26 17.97
C ILE A 26 0.03 -18.27 17.67
N CYS A 27 0.72 -18.80 18.68
CA CYS A 27 1.71 -19.86 18.50
C CYS A 27 1.06 -21.12 17.89
N GLU A 28 -0.12 -21.52 18.38
CA GLU A 28 -0.89 -22.65 17.84
C GLU A 28 -1.39 -22.40 16.41
N ARG A 29 -1.89 -21.19 16.11
CA ARG A 29 -2.40 -20.85 14.78
C ARG A 29 -1.33 -20.87 13.69
N TYR A 30 -0.08 -20.55 14.03
CA TYR A 30 0.97 -20.28 13.06
C TYR A 30 2.16 -21.24 13.19
N ASP A 31 1.95 -22.46 12.70
CA ASP A 31 2.90 -23.59 12.66
C ASP A 31 4.12 -23.39 11.71
N VAL A 32 4.67 -22.17 11.61
CA VAL A 32 5.75 -21.85 10.64
C VAL A 32 6.84 -20.92 11.20
N ARG A 33 8.07 -21.41 11.07
CA ARG A 33 9.45 -20.92 11.34
C ARG A 33 9.83 -19.42 11.25
N ASP A 34 8.91 -18.48 11.18
CA ASP A 34 9.24 -17.05 10.95
C ASP A 34 8.42 -16.03 11.76
N GLN A 35 7.55 -16.50 12.66
CA GLN A 35 6.54 -15.64 13.31
C GLN A 35 6.91 -15.15 14.72
N ASP A 36 8.05 -15.56 15.27
CA ASP A 36 8.63 -14.99 16.51
C ASP A 36 8.65 -13.46 16.51
N LYS A 37 8.96 -12.86 15.35
CA LYS A 37 8.97 -11.40 15.16
C LYS A 37 7.56 -10.80 15.24
N LEU A 38 6.53 -11.50 14.75
CA LEU A 38 5.12 -11.09 14.85
C LEU A 38 4.62 -11.20 16.30
N ILE A 39 4.81 -12.38 16.93
CA ILE A 39 4.45 -12.66 18.32
C ILE A 39 5.11 -11.65 19.26
N ALA A 40 6.42 -11.41 19.11
CA ALA A 40 7.13 -10.42 19.91
C ALA A 40 6.74 -8.97 19.58
N THR A 41 6.20 -8.68 18.39
CA THR A 41 5.61 -7.36 18.09
C THR A 41 4.27 -7.20 18.81
N HIS A 42 3.38 -8.19 18.73
CA HIS A 42 2.10 -8.19 19.42
C HIS A 42 2.26 -8.06 20.94
N GLY A 43 3.16 -8.87 21.54
CA GLY A 43 3.47 -8.81 22.96
C GLY A 43 4.02 -7.44 23.39
N ARG A 44 4.98 -6.86 22.63
CA ARG A 44 5.49 -5.51 22.91
C ARG A 44 4.41 -4.44 22.78
N THR A 45 3.57 -4.49 21.76
CA THR A 45 2.49 -3.50 21.57
C THR A 45 1.47 -3.59 22.71
N LEU A 46 1.04 -4.79 23.10
CA LEU A 46 0.11 -4.98 24.22
C LEU A 46 0.74 -4.59 25.57
N GLY A 47 1.98 -5.00 25.85
CA GLY A 47 2.68 -4.63 27.08
C GLY A 47 2.96 -3.13 27.20
N THR A 48 3.26 -2.46 26.09
CA THR A 48 3.41 -0.99 26.06
C THR A 48 2.05 -0.29 26.25
N PHE A 49 0.99 -0.79 25.61
CA PHE A 49 -0.38 -0.31 25.84
C PHE A 49 -0.79 -0.45 27.31
N LEU A 50 -0.47 -1.57 27.96
CA LEU A 50 -0.75 -1.76 29.38
C LEU A 50 0.03 -0.78 30.26
N THR A 51 1.33 -0.52 30.00
CA THR A 51 2.08 0.56 30.68
C THR A 51 1.40 1.92 30.49
N THR A 52 0.97 2.27 29.27
CA THR A 52 0.28 3.56 29.02
C THR A 52 -1.06 3.63 29.76
N MET A 53 -1.82 2.54 29.83
CA MET A 53 -3.08 2.48 30.58
C MET A 53 -2.86 2.65 32.09
N LYS A 54 -1.84 1.99 32.66
CA LYS A 54 -1.44 2.13 34.08
C LYS A 54 -1.07 3.57 34.44
N ASN A 55 -0.34 4.25 33.55
CA ASN A 55 0.06 5.65 33.74
C ASN A 55 -1.13 6.62 33.66
N LEU A 56 -2.20 6.27 32.95
CA LEU A 56 -3.44 7.07 32.89
C LEU A 56 -4.41 6.75 34.04
N ASN A 57 -4.44 5.51 34.51
CA ASN A 57 -5.25 5.08 35.63
C ASN A 57 -4.52 4.02 36.48
N PRO A 58 -3.94 4.40 37.63
CA PRO A 58 -3.22 3.48 38.52
C PRO A 58 -4.07 2.34 39.11
N ALA A 59 -5.41 2.39 39.00
CA ALA A 59 -6.28 1.28 39.42
C ALA A 59 -6.23 0.07 38.46
N ILE A 60 -5.61 0.20 37.29
CA ILE A 60 -5.46 -0.87 36.29
C ILE A 60 -4.27 -1.77 36.65
N THR A 61 -4.52 -3.06 36.85
CA THR A 61 -3.49 -4.06 37.22
C THR A 61 -2.97 -4.84 36.01
N ASP A 62 -3.88 -5.20 35.11
CA ASP A 62 -3.69 -6.11 33.99
C ASP A 62 -4.56 -5.71 32.78
N LEU A 63 -4.32 -6.31 31.62
CA LEU A 63 -5.04 -6.04 30.38
C LEU A 63 -6.52 -6.43 30.45
N GLN A 64 -6.90 -7.38 31.31
CA GLN A 64 -8.30 -7.72 31.54
C GLN A 64 -9.02 -6.56 32.25
N SER A 65 -8.39 -5.93 33.24
CA SER A 65 -8.91 -4.75 33.95
C SER A 65 -9.03 -3.51 33.04
N CYS A 66 -8.24 -3.40 31.97
CA CYS A 66 -8.43 -2.38 30.93
C CYS A 66 -9.76 -2.50 30.18
N MET A 67 -10.32 -3.71 30.06
CA MET A 67 -11.46 -4.04 29.19
C MET A 67 -12.81 -3.92 29.91
N ASP A 68 -13.04 -2.79 30.55
CA ASP A 68 -14.29 -2.41 31.21
C ASP A 68 -14.77 -1.05 30.66
N SER A 69 -16.09 -0.88 30.48
CA SER A 69 -16.67 0.33 29.85
C SER A 69 -16.20 1.66 30.48
N PRO A 70 -16.10 1.80 31.83
CA PRO A 70 -15.56 3.00 32.47
C PRO A 70 -14.11 3.36 32.10
N HIS A 71 -13.36 2.44 31.48
CA HIS A 71 -11.98 2.65 31.05
C HIS A 71 -11.83 2.83 29.53
N TRP A 72 -12.94 2.96 28.80
CA TRP A 72 -12.93 3.27 27.37
C TRP A 72 -12.26 4.63 27.07
N ALA A 73 -12.52 5.68 27.86
CA ALA A 73 -11.87 6.97 27.70
C ALA A 73 -10.34 6.87 27.85
N ASN A 74 -9.87 6.11 28.86
CA ASN A 74 -8.45 5.83 29.07
C ASN A 74 -7.86 5.03 27.90
N THR A 75 -8.60 4.05 27.36
CA THR A 75 -8.21 3.27 26.18
C THR A 75 -7.99 4.16 24.96
N VAL A 76 -8.92 5.08 24.68
CA VAL A 76 -8.78 6.06 23.59
C VAL A 76 -7.55 6.96 23.80
N ALA A 77 -7.35 7.47 25.02
CA ALA A 77 -6.20 8.31 25.36
C ALA A 77 -4.85 7.56 25.21
N ALA A 78 -4.77 6.29 25.66
CA ALA A 78 -3.59 5.46 25.50
C ALA A 78 -3.26 5.20 24.02
N ILE A 79 -4.27 4.88 23.19
CA ILE A 79 -4.09 4.69 21.75
C ILE A 79 -3.60 5.98 21.06
N ARG A 80 -4.18 7.13 21.42
CA ARG A 80 -3.76 8.44 20.91
C ARG A 80 -2.31 8.76 21.28
N SER A 81 -1.93 8.52 22.54
CA SER A 81 -0.55 8.69 23.02
C SER A 81 0.43 7.80 22.24
N MET A 82 0.19 6.49 22.19
CA MET A 82 1.07 5.53 21.52
C MET A 82 1.21 5.74 20.00
N ALA A 83 0.15 6.22 19.34
CA ALA A 83 0.16 6.46 17.90
C ALA A 83 0.64 7.88 17.52
N GLY A 84 0.89 8.75 18.50
CA GLY A 84 1.24 10.15 18.31
C GLY A 84 0.13 10.91 17.60
N PHE A 85 -1.05 10.96 18.21
CA PHE A 85 -2.18 11.75 17.69
C PHE A 85 -1.98 13.24 17.94
N ASP A 86 -2.09 14.03 16.88
CA ASP A 86 -2.15 15.49 16.93
C ASP A 86 -3.62 15.92 17.01
N GLU A 87 -4.02 16.55 18.11
CA GLU A 87 -5.40 17.03 18.31
C GLU A 87 -5.76 18.21 17.37
N LYS A 88 -4.78 19.01 16.92
CA LYS A 88 -4.99 20.16 16.02
C LYS A 88 -5.21 19.67 14.60
N GLU A 89 -4.28 18.87 14.09
CA GLU A 89 -4.35 18.32 12.73
C GLU A 89 -5.32 17.12 12.63
N ARG A 90 -5.77 16.58 13.77
CA ARG A 90 -6.63 15.39 13.89
C ARG A 90 -6.05 14.18 13.15
N THR A 91 -4.72 14.04 13.16
CA THR A 91 -3.99 12.97 12.46
C THR A 91 -3.01 12.22 13.38
N PHE A 92 -2.69 10.98 13.02
CA PHE A 92 -1.71 10.15 13.72
C PHE A 92 -0.34 10.21 13.02
N ALA A 93 0.73 10.42 13.78
CA ALA A 93 2.11 10.27 13.32
C ALA A 93 2.43 8.81 12.88
N SER A 94 1.85 7.84 13.63
CA SER A 94 1.96 6.39 13.40
C SER A 94 0.58 5.71 13.28
N PRO A 95 -0.16 5.91 12.16
CA PRO A 95 -1.52 5.39 12.00
C PRO A 95 -1.59 3.86 12.09
N SER A 96 -0.55 3.16 11.63
CA SER A 96 -0.45 1.69 11.71
C SER A 96 -0.37 1.17 13.15
N THR A 97 0.15 1.97 14.10
CA THR A 97 0.19 1.60 15.51
C THR A 97 -1.20 1.64 16.13
N ALA A 98 -1.97 2.71 15.88
CA ALA A 98 -3.37 2.80 16.31
C ALA A 98 -4.20 1.63 15.73
N GLN A 99 -4.05 1.37 14.43
CA GLN A 99 -4.72 0.27 13.73
C GLN A 99 -4.36 -1.11 14.33
N LEU A 100 -3.09 -1.33 14.67
CA LEU A 100 -2.62 -2.55 15.30
C LEU A 100 -3.22 -2.73 16.70
N ILE A 101 -3.17 -1.72 17.56
CA ILE A 101 -3.74 -1.83 18.92
C ILE A 101 -5.23 -2.21 18.87
N GLY A 102 -6.02 -1.60 17.98
CA GLY A 102 -7.44 -1.97 17.79
C GLY A 102 -7.65 -3.44 17.43
N LEU A 103 -6.86 -3.97 16.50
CA LEU A 103 -6.92 -5.40 16.14
C LEU A 103 -6.50 -6.30 17.32
N LEU A 104 -5.42 -5.94 18.02
CA LEU A 104 -4.92 -6.73 19.15
C LEU A 104 -5.94 -6.77 20.30
N LEU A 105 -6.55 -5.63 20.65
CA LEU A 105 -7.62 -5.56 21.65
C LEU A 105 -8.79 -6.48 21.27
N LYS A 106 -9.33 -6.37 20.05
CA LYS A 106 -10.41 -7.26 19.58
C LYS A 106 -10.06 -8.75 19.65
N ASN A 107 -8.82 -9.11 19.34
CA ASN A 107 -8.39 -10.51 19.41
C ASN A 107 -8.23 -11.00 20.85
N VAL A 108 -7.66 -10.19 21.75
CA VAL A 108 -7.59 -10.51 23.19
C VAL A 108 -8.99 -10.61 23.79
N MET A 109 -9.93 -9.74 23.40
CA MET A 109 -11.34 -9.82 23.85
C MET A 109 -12.00 -11.13 23.42
N LYS A 110 -11.74 -11.64 22.20
CA LYS A 110 -12.23 -12.97 21.77
C LYS A 110 -11.67 -14.09 22.66
N VAL A 111 -10.39 -14.01 23.05
CA VAL A 111 -9.74 -14.98 23.95
C VAL A 111 -10.34 -14.90 25.35
N LEU A 112 -10.41 -13.71 25.95
CA LEU A 112 -11.01 -13.50 27.28
C LEU A 112 -12.48 -13.95 27.35
N LYS A 113 -13.27 -13.67 26.30
CA LYS A 113 -14.66 -14.15 26.19
C LYS A 113 -14.74 -15.68 26.25
N SER A 114 -13.80 -16.38 25.60
CA SER A 114 -13.69 -17.84 25.69
C SER A 114 -13.33 -18.30 27.10
N ILE A 115 -12.31 -17.68 27.71
CA ILE A 115 -11.85 -17.98 29.07
C ILE A 115 -13.01 -17.84 30.08
N PHE A 116 -13.73 -16.71 30.08
CA PHE A 116 -14.88 -16.49 30.98
C PHE A 116 -16.02 -17.50 30.76
N ASN A 117 -16.26 -17.91 29.51
CA ASN A 117 -17.27 -18.94 29.20
C ASN A 117 -16.88 -20.34 29.73
N VAL A 118 -15.58 -20.65 29.78
CA VAL A 118 -15.05 -21.90 30.35
C VAL A 118 -15.07 -21.84 31.87
N THR A 119 -14.53 -20.78 32.48
CA THR A 119 -14.44 -20.60 33.94
C THR A 119 -15.78 -20.24 34.61
N LYS A 120 -16.82 -19.94 33.82
CA LYS A 120 -18.15 -19.49 34.26
C LYS A 120 -18.17 -18.15 34.99
N ASP A 121 -17.17 -17.30 34.76
CA ASP A 121 -17.15 -15.93 35.29
C ASP A 121 -18.18 -15.03 34.57
N LYS A 122 -19.36 -14.91 35.18
CA LYS A 122 -20.44 -14.02 34.73
C LYS A 122 -20.18 -12.53 35.02
N VAL A 123 -19.17 -12.18 35.82
CA VAL A 123 -18.83 -10.77 36.12
C VAL A 123 -17.86 -10.26 35.07
N GLY A 124 -16.73 -10.94 34.86
CA GLY A 124 -15.77 -10.63 33.80
C GLY A 124 -16.41 -10.62 32.41
N TYR A 125 -17.26 -11.61 32.11
CA TYR A 125 -18.01 -11.65 30.84
C TYR A 125 -18.88 -10.40 30.61
N ARG A 126 -19.58 -9.92 31.65
CA ARG A 126 -20.46 -8.73 31.52
C ARG A 126 -19.64 -7.45 31.31
N LYS A 127 -18.56 -7.24 32.08
CA LYS A 127 -17.65 -6.10 31.89
C LYS A 127 -17.08 -6.05 30.47
N LEU A 128 -16.57 -7.19 29.99
CA LEU A 128 -16.03 -7.35 28.64
C LEU A 128 -17.09 -7.11 27.55
N ALA A 129 -18.33 -7.57 27.76
CA ALA A 129 -19.44 -7.34 26.85
C ALA A 129 -19.81 -5.85 26.77
N SER A 130 -19.90 -5.15 27.90
CA SER A 130 -20.12 -3.70 27.95
C SER A 130 -19.00 -2.93 27.25
N PHE A 131 -17.73 -3.26 27.51
CA PHE A 131 -16.58 -2.67 26.81
C PHE A 131 -16.61 -2.94 25.29
N ASN A 132 -17.10 -4.11 24.85
CA ASN A 132 -17.27 -4.39 23.42
C ASN A 132 -18.32 -3.49 22.76
N VAL A 133 -19.39 -3.12 23.46
CA VAL A 133 -20.39 -2.16 22.94
C VAL A 133 -19.74 -0.80 22.73
N GLU A 134 -18.98 -0.29 23.70
CA GLU A 134 -18.22 0.97 23.56
C GLU A 134 -17.28 0.93 22.35
N LEU A 135 -16.53 -0.17 22.23
CA LEU A 135 -15.53 -0.34 21.19
C LEU A 135 -16.19 -0.37 19.80
N GLU A 136 -17.24 -1.17 19.58
CA GLU A 136 -17.88 -1.24 18.26
C GLU A 136 -18.60 0.09 17.90
N ALA A 137 -19.22 0.76 18.87
CA ALA A 137 -19.91 2.04 18.64
C ALA A 137 -18.94 3.19 18.33
N TYR A 138 -17.86 3.31 19.11
CA TYR A 138 -17.02 4.51 19.11
C TYR A 138 -15.64 4.35 18.43
N TRP A 139 -15.17 3.13 18.16
CA TRP A 139 -13.89 2.90 17.48
C TRP A 139 -13.79 3.65 16.15
N LEU A 140 -14.79 3.47 15.28
CA LEU A 140 -14.76 4.02 13.93
C LEU A 140 -14.83 5.56 13.94
N PRO A 141 -15.78 6.23 14.64
CA PRO A 141 -15.80 7.68 14.70
C PRO A 141 -14.52 8.29 15.30
N ILE A 142 -14.04 7.75 16.43
CA ILE A 142 -12.97 8.37 17.23
C ILE A 142 -11.57 8.07 16.68
N ILE A 143 -11.30 6.81 16.31
CA ILE A 143 -9.96 6.34 15.90
C ILE A 143 -9.94 6.00 14.40
N GLY A 144 -10.83 5.09 13.96
CA GLY A 144 -10.84 4.53 12.61
C GLY A 144 -10.88 5.59 11.50
N SER A 145 -11.77 6.59 11.66
CA SER A 145 -11.97 7.69 10.71
C SER A 145 -10.74 8.58 10.51
N LYS A 146 -9.76 8.53 11.43
CA LYS A 146 -8.51 9.31 11.36
C LYS A 146 -7.33 8.50 10.83
N ILE A 147 -7.38 7.16 10.87
CA ILE A 147 -6.30 6.30 10.37
C ILE A 147 -6.07 6.52 8.87
N VAL A 148 -7.10 6.38 8.03
CA VAL A 148 -6.95 6.48 6.55
C VAL A 148 -6.53 7.88 6.09
N PRO A 149 -7.13 8.98 6.56
CA PRO A 149 -6.64 10.33 6.25
C PRO A 149 -5.19 10.55 6.68
N SER A 150 -4.77 10.05 7.85
CA SER A 150 -3.38 10.18 8.32
C SER A 150 -2.39 9.37 7.48
N GLN A 151 -2.79 8.17 7.00
CA GLN A 151 -1.98 7.41 6.05
C GLN A 151 -1.84 8.16 4.70
N ASN A 152 -2.93 8.78 4.24
CA ASN A 152 -2.95 9.50 2.98
C ASN A 152 -2.27 10.87 3.05
N SER A 153 -2.32 11.60 4.17
CA SER A 153 -1.57 12.86 4.34
C SER A 153 -0.06 12.59 4.39
N LYS A 154 0.37 11.50 5.03
CA LYS A 154 1.75 11.03 4.99
C LYS A 154 2.18 10.67 3.56
N ARG A 155 1.36 9.89 2.84
CA ARG A 155 1.59 9.61 1.41
C ARG A 155 1.68 10.90 0.58
N LYS A 156 0.77 11.86 0.72
CA LYS A 156 0.79 13.13 -0.02
C LYS A 156 2.02 13.99 0.26
N LYS A 157 2.55 13.98 1.49
CA LYS A 157 3.83 14.63 1.84
C LYS A 157 5.06 13.91 1.26
N ASP A 158 4.89 12.68 0.79
CA ASP A 158 5.91 11.86 0.13
C ASP A 158 5.65 11.71 -1.39
N GLU A 159 4.45 12.01 -1.90
CA GLU A 159 4.13 12.09 -3.33
C GLU A 159 4.74 13.38 -3.90
N GLY A 160 5.53 13.24 -4.98
CA GLY A 160 6.33 14.33 -5.54
C GLY A 160 7.76 14.40 -4.99
N LYS A 161 8.02 13.88 -3.78
CA LYS A 161 9.36 13.34 -3.49
C LYS A 161 9.46 12.05 -4.29
N THR A 162 10.17 12.09 -5.41
CA THR A 162 10.38 10.92 -6.28
C THR A 162 10.63 9.72 -5.39
N ILE A 163 9.84 8.65 -5.54
CA ILE A 163 10.13 7.40 -4.83
C ILE A 163 11.57 7.04 -5.23
N GLU A 164 12.50 7.24 -4.30
CA GLU A 164 13.89 7.40 -4.70
C GLU A 164 14.49 6.04 -5.07
N GLU A 165 14.36 5.71 -6.35
CA GLU A 165 15.04 4.59 -6.98
C GLU A 165 16.54 4.86 -6.98
N VAL A 166 17.33 3.79 -6.95
CA VAL A 166 18.78 3.93 -7.05
C VAL A 166 19.08 4.56 -8.40
N THR A 167 19.87 5.65 -8.45
CA THR A 167 20.22 6.27 -9.73
C THR A 167 20.96 5.27 -10.62
N PRO A 168 20.91 5.38 -11.95
CA PRO A 168 21.72 4.53 -12.83
C PRO A 168 23.21 4.54 -12.46
N HIS A 169 23.71 5.69 -11.96
CA HIS A 169 25.07 5.88 -11.47
C HIS A 169 25.35 5.07 -10.20
N ASP A 170 24.58 5.29 -9.13
CA ASP A 170 24.74 4.59 -7.84
C ASP A 170 24.54 3.06 -7.99
N LYS A 171 23.61 2.66 -8.87
CA LYS A 171 23.36 1.25 -9.21
C LYS A 171 24.57 0.62 -9.87
N ASN A 172 25.23 1.33 -10.79
CA ASN A 172 26.44 0.84 -11.43
C ASN A 172 27.61 0.76 -10.44
N ILE A 173 27.82 1.78 -9.60
CA ILE A 173 28.84 1.76 -8.54
C ILE A 173 28.69 0.53 -7.64
N MET A 174 27.49 0.30 -7.10
CA MET A 174 27.26 -0.78 -6.14
C MET A 174 27.40 -2.16 -6.80
N MET A 175 26.90 -2.35 -8.02
CA MET A 175 27.07 -3.63 -8.74
C MET A 175 28.53 -3.89 -9.12
N GLU A 176 29.27 -2.85 -9.52
CA GLU A 176 30.71 -2.92 -9.80
C GLU A 176 31.52 -3.29 -8.53
N PHE A 177 31.22 -2.63 -7.41
CA PHE A 177 31.79 -2.93 -6.09
C PHE A 177 31.52 -4.36 -5.65
N LEU A 178 30.25 -4.80 -5.69
CA LEU A 178 29.87 -6.16 -5.31
C LEU A 178 30.55 -7.21 -6.19
N SER A 179 30.63 -6.99 -7.50
CA SER A 179 31.31 -7.91 -8.43
C SER A 179 32.79 -8.06 -8.09
N ARG A 180 33.55 -6.95 -7.97
CA ARG A 180 34.97 -7.01 -7.59
C ARG A 180 35.19 -7.58 -6.19
N ARG A 181 34.33 -7.24 -5.22
CA ARG A 181 34.45 -7.76 -3.86
C ARG A 181 34.23 -9.27 -3.80
N ARG A 182 33.27 -9.80 -4.58
CA ARG A 182 33.08 -11.25 -4.73
C ARG A 182 34.34 -11.93 -5.27
N ASP A 183 34.95 -11.39 -6.33
CA ASP A 183 36.16 -11.97 -6.93
C ASP A 183 37.33 -12.02 -5.95
N ILE A 184 37.64 -10.88 -5.31
CA ILE A 184 38.73 -10.79 -4.32
C ILE A 184 38.48 -11.74 -3.13
N LEU A 185 37.24 -11.88 -2.67
CA LEU A 185 36.91 -12.78 -1.55
C LEU A 185 36.92 -14.24 -1.97
N PHE A 186 36.52 -14.57 -3.20
CA PHE A 186 36.54 -15.93 -3.73
C PHE A 186 37.98 -16.42 -3.93
N ASP A 187 38.83 -15.62 -4.54
CA ASP A 187 40.27 -15.94 -4.71
C ASP A 187 40.98 -16.09 -3.36
N LYS A 188 40.59 -15.31 -2.34
CA LYS A 188 41.08 -15.48 -0.97
C LYS A 188 40.59 -16.78 -0.35
N ALA A 189 39.29 -17.07 -0.45
CA ALA A 189 38.67 -18.28 0.11
C ALA A 189 39.21 -19.58 -0.53
N LEU A 190 39.58 -19.54 -1.82
CA LEU A 190 40.24 -20.65 -2.51
C LEU A 190 41.67 -20.92 -2.00
N LYS A 191 42.38 -19.88 -1.53
CA LYS A 191 43.77 -19.99 -1.04
C LYS A 191 43.85 -20.33 0.45
N ASN A 192 43.05 -19.65 1.27
CA ASN A 192 42.94 -19.90 2.70
C ASN A 192 41.52 -19.60 3.17
N LEU A 193 40.79 -20.64 3.59
CA LEU A 193 39.41 -20.52 4.02
C LEU A 193 39.35 -20.22 5.52
N ASP A 194 39.06 -18.96 5.84
CA ASP A 194 38.74 -18.49 7.19
C ASP A 194 37.23 -18.21 7.32
N SER A 195 36.72 -18.34 8.56
CA SER A 195 35.35 -18.02 8.97
C SER A 195 34.92 -16.59 8.61
N VAL A 196 35.80 -15.60 8.72
CA VAL A 196 35.50 -14.20 8.36
C VAL A 196 35.41 -14.06 6.84
N VAL A 197 36.41 -14.54 6.10
CA VAL A 197 36.41 -14.54 4.61
C VAL A 197 35.17 -15.24 4.05
N TYR A 198 34.82 -16.42 4.58
CA TYR A 198 33.60 -17.15 4.20
C TYR A 198 32.33 -16.31 4.45
N THR A 199 32.21 -15.70 5.63
CA THR A 199 31.04 -14.90 6.00
C THR A 199 30.90 -13.65 5.14
N GLU A 200 32.02 -13.00 4.78
CA GLU A 200 32.02 -11.87 3.87
C GLU A 200 31.68 -12.27 2.42
N LEU A 201 32.18 -13.42 1.95
CA LEU A 201 31.87 -13.94 0.61
C LEU A 201 30.37 -14.28 0.49
N ALA A 202 29.82 -15.01 1.47
CA ALA A 202 28.39 -15.31 1.56
C ALA A 202 27.55 -14.03 1.59
N SER A 203 27.97 -13.03 2.37
CA SER A 203 27.34 -11.71 2.45
C SER A 203 27.32 -10.98 1.10
N ALA A 204 28.46 -10.94 0.40
CA ALA A 204 28.59 -10.26 -0.89
C ALA A 204 27.81 -10.98 -2.00
N GLN A 205 27.85 -12.32 -2.04
CA GLN A 205 27.09 -13.13 -2.99
C GLN A 205 25.58 -12.96 -2.78
N MET A 206 25.10 -13.03 -1.53
CA MET A 206 23.69 -12.85 -1.17
C MET A 206 23.16 -11.50 -1.67
N ILE A 207 23.88 -10.40 -1.37
CA ILE A 207 23.45 -9.05 -1.75
C ILE A 207 23.57 -8.80 -3.25
N TYR A 208 24.57 -9.37 -3.94
CA TYR A 208 24.65 -9.31 -5.40
C TYR A 208 23.42 -9.94 -6.05
N VAL A 209 23.08 -11.17 -5.68
CA VAL A 209 21.91 -11.90 -6.22
C VAL A 209 20.62 -11.12 -5.96
N GLN A 210 20.48 -10.55 -4.75
CA GLN A 210 19.33 -9.74 -4.35
C GLN A 210 19.18 -8.45 -5.18
N CYS A 211 20.28 -7.71 -5.39
CA CYS A 211 20.29 -6.47 -6.17
C CYS A 211 20.08 -6.73 -7.66
N TRP A 212 20.67 -7.79 -8.22
CA TRP A 212 20.52 -8.17 -9.62
C TRP A 212 19.09 -8.64 -9.96
N ASN A 213 18.46 -9.42 -9.06
CA ASN A 213 17.11 -9.98 -9.25
C ASN A 213 15.99 -9.15 -8.61
N GLY A 214 16.27 -7.97 -8.04
CA GLY A 214 15.26 -7.11 -7.41
C GLY A 214 14.47 -7.78 -6.28
N ARG A 215 15.07 -8.73 -5.54
CA ARG A 215 14.38 -9.47 -4.48
C ARG A 215 14.26 -8.66 -3.19
N ARG A 216 13.23 -8.92 -2.38
CA ARG A 216 13.12 -8.30 -1.04
C ARG A 216 14.17 -8.93 -0.10
N PRO A 217 14.70 -8.21 0.90
CA PRO A 217 15.70 -8.74 1.84
C PRO A 217 15.33 -10.10 2.43
N GLY A 218 14.13 -10.20 3.01
CA GLY A 218 13.64 -11.42 3.65
C GLY A 218 13.29 -12.57 2.71
N GLU A 219 13.19 -12.34 1.39
CA GLU A 219 12.95 -13.41 0.40
C GLU A 219 14.26 -14.10 0.02
N ASN A 220 15.35 -13.33 -0.02
CA ASN A 220 16.67 -13.79 -0.43
C ASN A 220 17.53 -14.25 0.76
N SER A 221 17.33 -13.68 1.95
CA SER A 221 18.05 -14.10 3.17
C SER A 221 17.59 -15.45 3.73
N ARG A 222 16.34 -15.84 3.44
CA ARG A 222 15.71 -17.04 4.01
C ARG A 222 15.69 -18.25 3.08
N THR A 223 16.05 -18.05 1.81
CA THR A 223 16.18 -19.11 0.80
C THR A 223 16.85 -20.36 1.37
N HIS A 224 16.30 -21.54 1.09
CA HIS A 224 16.82 -22.81 1.57
C HIS A 224 17.83 -23.43 0.59
N LEU A 225 18.64 -24.37 1.11
CA LEU A 225 19.49 -25.24 0.30
C LEU A 225 18.66 -26.07 -0.70
N GLU A 226 17.48 -26.53 -0.28
CA GLU A 226 16.52 -27.28 -1.11
C GLU A 226 16.11 -26.46 -2.37
N ASP A 227 15.84 -25.16 -2.22
CA ASP A 227 15.48 -24.27 -3.35
C ASP A 227 16.61 -24.19 -4.39
N TYR A 228 17.86 -24.16 -3.94
CA TYR A 228 19.04 -24.09 -4.80
C TYR A 228 19.39 -25.43 -5.44
N THR A 229 19.24 -26.55 -4.73
CA THR A 229 19.43 -27.90 -5.29
C THR A 229 18.36 -28.20 -6.34
N ASN A 230 17.12 -27.77 -6.11
CA ASN A 230 16.00 -27.94 -7.03
C ASN A 230 15.92 -26.85 -8.13
N ARG A 231 17.02 -26.10 -8.38
CA ARG A 231 17.08 -25.10 -9.44
C ARG A 231 16.90 -25.75 -10.81
N THR A 232 16.10 -25.11 -11.68
CA THR A 232 15.83 -25.61 -13.02
C THR A 232 16.60 -24.83 -14.09
N ILE A 233 16.82 -25.45 -15.23
CA ILE A 233 17.26 -24.79 -16.46
C ILE A 233 16.09 -24.87 -17.46
N THR A 234 15.95 -23.89 -18.35
CA THR A 234 14.89 -23.88 -19.38
C THR A 234 14.86 -25.20 -20.17
N ASN A 235 13.70 -25.84 -20.23
CA ASN A 235 13.50 -27.10 -20.95
C ASN A 235 13.68 -26.88 -22.46
N GLN A 236 14.78 -27.41 -22.99
CA GLN A 236 15.19 -27.25 -24.38
C GLN A 236 14.41 -28.15 -25.36
N ASP A 237 13.73 -29.18 -24.86
CA ASP A 237 12.96 -30.13 -25.67
C ASP A 237 11.56 -29.62 -26.03
N SER A 238 11.08 -28.60 -25.31
CA SER A 238 9.78 -27.99 -25.55
C SER A 238 9.65 -27.41 -26.97
N CYS A 239 8.46 -27.56 -27.57
CA CYS A 239 8.14 -26.99 -28.89
C CYS A 239 8.36 -25.46 -28.91
N HIS A 240 8.00 -24.77 -27.82
CA HIS A 240 8.24 -23.35 -27.67
C HIS A 240 9.73 -23.00 -27.71
N PHE A 241 10.59 -23.67 -26.94
CA PHE A 241 12.04 -23.45 -27.02
C PHE A 241 12.59 -23.72 -28.42
N LYS A 242 12.12 -24.78 -29.09
CA LYS A 242 12.53 -25.11 -30.47
C LYS A 242 12.15 -24.01 -31.48
N SER A 243 11.04 -23.30 -31.28
CA SER A 243 10.64 -22.15 -32.12
C SER A 243 11.45 -20.86 -31.91
N LEU A 244 12.19 -20.72 -30.80
CA LEU A 244 12.98 -19.51 -30.52
C LEU A 244 14.15 -19.31 -31.50
N THR A 245 14.54 -18.05 -31.73
CA THR A 245 15.76 -17.71 -32.48
C THR A 245 17.02 -18.21 -31.76
N ARG A 246 18.16 -18.29 -32.47
CA ARG A 246 19.45 -18.69 -31.87
C ARG A 246 19.84 -17.82 -30.67
N GLU A 247 19.59 -16.52 -30.74
CA GLU A 247 19.90 -15.56 -29.67
C GLU A 247 18.98 -15.70 -28.46
N GLU A 248 17.69 -15.97 -28.69
CA GLU A 248 16.74 -16.25 -27.61
C GLU A 248 17.03 -17.58 -26.93
N LYS A 249 17.37 -18.64 -27.68
CA LYS A 249 17.84 -19.93 -27.14
C LYS A 249 19.07 -19.73 -26.23
N MET A 250 20.09 -19.00 -26.71
CA MET A 250 21.28 -18.68 -25.91
C MET A 250 20.93 -17.88 -24.64
N ARG A 251 20.01 -16.91 -24.72
CA ARG A 251 19.54 -16.15 -23.53
C ARG A 251 18.75 -17.01 -22.56
N ALA A 252 17.91 -17.91 -23.05
CA ALA A 252 17.02 -18.75 -22.25
C ALA A 252 17.76 -19.85 -21.46
N VAL A 253 18.92 -20.33 -21.92
CA VAL A 253 19.77 -21.30 -21.20
C VAL A 253 20.89 -20.65 -20.37
N ARG A 254 21.09 -19.32 -20.49
CA ARG A 254 22.21 -18.60 -19.84
C ARG A 254 22.18 -18.64 -18.32
N PHE A 255 20.98 -18.69 -17.73
CA PHE A 255 20.78 -18.61 -16.29
C PHE A 255 20.04 -19.85 -15.79
N SER A 256 20.48 -20.40 -14.65
CA SER A 256 19.65 -21.32 -13.87
C SER A 256 18.60 -20.54 -13.07
N ILE A 257 17.44 -21.15 -12.85
CA ILE A 257 16.28 -20.55 -12.20
C ILE A 257 16.04 -21.27 -10.88
N MET A 258 16.35 -20.59 -9.78
CA MET A 258 15.96 -21.01 -8.44
C MET A 258 14.53 -20.50 -8.18
N ASN A 259 13.61 -21.43 -7.97
CA ASN A 259 12.21 -21.12 -7.67
C ASN A 259 12.05 -21.04 -6.15
N LEU A 260 11.75 -19.85 -5.64
CA LEU A 260 11.45 -19.58 -4.25
C LEU A 260 9.94 -19.76 -4.04
N ALA A 261 9.56 -20.65 -3.13
CA ALA A 261 8.17 -20.80 -2.73
C ALA A 261 7.57 -19.45 -2.34
N GLY A 262 6.50 -19.05 -3.01
CA GLY A 262 5.79 -17.82 -2.72
C GLY A 262 5.12 -17.83 -1.34
N LYS A 263 4.35 -16.78 -1.02
CA LYS A 263 3.33 -16.94 0.02
C LYS A 263 2.35 -18.01 -0.46
N LYS A 264 2.15 -19.06 0.34
CA LYS A 264 1.44 -20.31 -0.01
C LYS A 264 0.04 -20.15 -0.64
N ASN A 265 -0.60 -18.97 -0.55
CA ASN A 265 -1.99 -18.77 -0.94
C ASN A 265 -2.19 -18.09 -2.32
N GLU A 266 -1.13 -17.60 -2.99
CA GLU A 266 -1.27 -16.84 -4.26
C GLU A 266 -0.58 -17.50 -5.48
N GLY A 267 0.14 -18.62 -5.31
CA GLY A 267 0.90 -19.27 -6.41
C GLY A 267 2.00 -18.38 -7.05
N LEU A 268 2.32 -17.24 -6.43
CA LEU A 268 3.30 -16.26 -6.92
C LEU A 268 4.71 -16.63 -6.48
N ASP A 269 5.24 -17.73 -7.05
CA ASP A 269 6.60 -18.16 -6.81
C ASP A 269 7.62 -17.12 -7.28
N GLY A 270 8.59 -16.82 -6.42
CA GLY A 270 9.70 -15.95 -6.77
C GLY A 270 10.69 -16.68 -7.66
N ARG A 271 11.19 -16.01 -8.70
CA ARG A 271 12.29 -16.56 -9.52
C ARG A 271 13.55 -15.77 -9.30
N VAL A 272 14.63 -16.48 -8.99
CA VAL A 272 15.99 -15.95 -8.91
C VAL A 272 16.80 -16.56 -10.05
N TYR A 273 17.30 -15.70 -10.92
CA TYR A 273 18.21 -16.05 -12.00
C TYR A 273 19.64 -15.95 -11.50
N LEU A 274 20.39 -17.04 -11.68
CA LEU A 274 21.79 -17.17 -11.29
C LEU A 274 22.64 -17.44 -12.53
N ASP A 275 23.78 -16.77 -12.66
CA ASP A 275 24.74 -17.07 -13.73
C ASP A 275 25.75 -18.17 -13.31
N LYS A 276 26.61 -18.59 -14.25
CA LYS A 276 27.62 -19.64 -14.00
C LYS A 276 28.73 -19.23 -13.01
N LYS A 277 28.86 -17.95 -12.66
CA LYS A 277 29.78 -17.45 -11.62
C LYS A 277 29.08 -17.44 -10.25
N ASP A 278 27.79 -17.08 -10.22
CA ASP A 278 26.93 -17.23 -9.04
C ASP A 278 26.85 -18.69 -8.59
N GLU A 279 26.59 -19.62 -9.51
CA GLU A 279 26.58 -21.06 -9.20
C GLU A 279 27.91 -21.53 -8.59
N LYS A 280 29.06 -21.23 -9.23
CA LYS A 280 30.39 -21.61 -8.70
C LYS A 280 30.65 -21.10 -7.29
N ILE A 281 30.26 -19.87 -6.98
CA ILE A 281 30.46 -19.29 -5.64
C ILE A 281 29.48 -19.89 -4.63
N ILE A 282 28.22 -20.10 -5.01
CA ILE A 282 27.22 -20.71 -4.12
C ILE A 282 27.57 -22.18 -3.85
N ASP A 283 27.94 -22.94 -4.88
CA ASP A 283 28.42 -24.31 -4.75
C ASP A 283 29.62 -24.36 -3.78
N PHE A 284 30.63 -23.50 -3.96
CA PHE A 284 31.77 -23.41 -3.04
C PHE A 284 31.34 -23.13 -1.59
N LEU A 285 30.41 -22.20 -1.36
CA LEU A 285 29.89 -21.90 -0.02
C LEU A 285 29.21 -23.13 0.58
N VAL A 286 28.33 -23.81 -0.18
CA VAL A 286 27.60 -25.01 0.26
C VAL A 286 28.55 -26.15 0.62
N HIS A 287 29.55 -26.44 -0.21
CA HIS A 287 30.52 -27.52 0.03
C HIS A 287 31.42 -27.29 1.26
N ASN A 288 31.63 -26.04 1.68
CA ASN A 288 32.55 -25.71 2.77
C ASN A 288 31.87 -25.41 4.12
N ARG A 289 30.53 -25.54 4.23
CA ARG A 289 29.76 -25.25 5.47
C ARG A 289 30.32 -25.92 6.73
N SER A 290 30.72 -27.19 6.62
CA SER A 290 31.27 -27.97 7.74
C SER A 290 32.62 -27.44 8.24
N LYS A 291 33.46 -26.87 7.36
CA LYS A 291 34.79 -26.34 7.71
C LYS A 291 34.73 -25.03 8.51
N VAL A 292 33.60 -24.32 8.45
CA VAL A 292 33.37 -23.01 9.09
C VAL A 292 32.35 -23.08 10.23
N GLY A 293 32.17 -24.27 10.82
CA GLY A 293 31.38 -24.47 12.03
C GLY A 293 29.87 -24.27 11.88
N ILE A 294 29.31 -24.28 10.67
CA ILE A 294 27.86 -24.15 10.47
C ILE A 294 27.15 -25.44 10.89
N CYS A 295 26.07 -25.31 11.65
CA CYS A 295 25.25 -26.44 12.08
C CYS A 295 24.73 -27.25 10.87
N THR A 296 24.93 -28.58 10.89
CA THR A 296 24.52 -29.49 9.80
C THR A 296 23.02 -29.52 9.55
N LYS A 297 22.21 -29.17 10.56
CA LYS A 297 20.75 -29.06 10.45
C LYS A 297 20.29 -27.74 9.80
N ASN A 298 21.17 -26.74 9.67
CA ASN A 298 20.80 -25.43 9.12
C ASN A 298 20.42 -25.55 7.64
N LYS A 299 19.16 -25.19 7.34
CA LYS A 299 18.56 -25.32 6.00
C LYS A 299 18.73 -24.09 5.11
N HIS A 300 19.18 -22.95 5.63
CA HIS A 300 19.32 -21.71 4.87
C HIS A 300 20.53 -21.76 3.94
N LEU A 301 20.39 -21.16 2.75
CA LEU A 301 21.44 -21.07 1.72
C LEU A 301 22.56 -20.11 2.14
N PHE A 302 22.20 -18.87 2.50
CA PHE A 302 23.14 -17.80 2.86
C PHE A 302 23.29 -17.67 4.38
N VAL A 303 24.37 -18.26 4.89
CA VAL A 303 24.65 -18.43 6.33
C VAL A 303 26.09 -17.98 6.60
N GLY A 304 26.34 -17.36 7.75
CA GLY A 304 27.69 -17.01 8.21
C GLY A 304 28.36 -18.16 8.96
N ALA A 305 29.67 -18.06 9.18
CA ALA A 305 30.40 -19.04 9.99
C ALA A 305 29.85 -19.14 11.42
N ASN A 306 29.95 -20.32 12.02
CA ASN A 306 29.51 -20.63 13.40
C ASN A 306 28.03 -20.33 13.72
N MET A 307 27.16 -20.29 12.72
CA MET A 307 25.72 -20.06 12.88
C MET A 307 24.93 -21.35 13.22
N ASN A 308 23.90 -21.21 14.06
CA ASN A 308 23.06 -22.31 14.55
C ASN A 308 22.00 -22.75 13.52
N GLU A 309 21.20 -23.76 13.86
CA GLU A 309 20.19 -24.39 12.99
C GLU A 309 19.23 -23.41 12.29
N ASN A 310 18.73 -22.38 13.00
CA ASN A 310 17.76 -21.42 12.47
C ASN A 310 18.36 -20.02 12.19
N ASP A 311 19.69 -19.87 12.28
CA ASP A 311 20.36 -18.59 12.02
C ASP A 311 20.58 -18.39 10.51
N HIS A 312 20.46 -17.16 10.04
CA HIS A 312 20.74 -16.77 8.65
C HIS A 312 21.36 -15.36 8.61
N LEU A 313 22.00 -15.00 7.49
CA LEU A 313 22.48 -13.63 7.29
C LEU A 313 21.28 -12.68 7.11
N ASP A 314 21.19 -11.58 7.87
CA ASP A 314 20.10 -10.61 7.69
C ASP A 314 20.37 -9.71 6.47
N GLY A 315 19.57 -9.88 5.42
CA GLY A 315 19.74 -9.17 4.15
C GLY A 315 19.57 -7.64 4.23
N HIS A 316 18.97 -7.09 5.28
CA HIS A 316 18.91 -5.64 5.49
C HIS A 316 20.19 -5.12 6.18
N LEU A 317 20.63 -5.78 7.25
CA LEU A 317 21.85 -5.41 7.96
C LEU A 317 23.11 -5.58 7.08
N VAL A 318 23.19 -6.68 6.32
CA VAL A 318 24.30 -6.94 5.40
C VAL A 318 24.30 -5.92 4.24
N MET A 319 23.14 -5.58 3.67
CA MET A 319 23.05 -4.52 2.66
C MET A 319 23.60 -3.20 3.20
N LYS A 320 23.15 -2.78 4.40
CA LYS A 320 23.61 -1.54 5.04
C LYS A 320 25.13 -1.54 5.24
N LYS A 321 25.70 -2.62 5.80
CA LYS A 321 27.16 -2.78 5.98
C LYS A 321 27.93 -2.65 4.66
N LEU A 322 27.48 -3.33 3.59
CA LEU A 322 28.17 -3.29 2.29
C LEU A 322 28.07 -1.92 1.60
N VAL A 323 26.94 -1.22 1.74
CA VAL A 323 26.74 0.14 1.22
C VAL A 323 27.65 1.14 1.94
N GLU A 324 27.73 1.08 3.27
CA GLU A 324 28.66 1.91 4.05
C GLU A 324 30.13 1.63 3.69
N LEU A 325 30.50 0.36 3.50
CA LEU A 325 31.85 -0.02 3.05
C LEU A 325 32.17 0.48 1.64
N CYS A 326 31.22 0.40 0.71
CA CYS A 326 31.37 0.93 -0.65
C CYS A 326 31.60 2.44 -0.63
N HIS A 327 30.75 3.18 0.10
CA HIS A 327 30.80 4.64 0.19
C HIS A 327 32.09 5.15 0.85
N LYS A 328 32.62 4.43 1.85
CA LYS A 328 33.86 4.80 2.56
C LYS A 328 35.13 4.41 1.78
N ASN A 329 35.17 3.21 1.22
CA ASN A 329 36.42 2.57 0.78
C ASN A 329 36.51 2.32 -0.74
N TYR A 330 35.52 2.70 -1.53
CA TYR A 330 35.51 2.45 -2.97
C TYR A 330 35.11 3.66 -3.82
N LYS A 331 33.82 4.02 -3.84
CA LYS A 331 33.29 5.18 -4.58
C LYS A 331 32.11 5.75 -3.78
N LYS A 332 32.02 7.07 -3.71
CA LYS A 332 30.88 7.75 -3.07
C LYS A 332 29.63 7.59 -3.93
N PHE A 333 28.49 7.46 -3.27
CA PHE A 333 27.17 7.49 -3.89
C PHE A 333 26.65 8.92 -3.92
N GLU A 334 25.88 9.26 -4.96
CA GLU A 334 25.14 10.51 -5.08
C GLU A 334 24.06 10.58 -3.99
N ASN A 335 23.30 9.50 -3.80
CA ASN A 335 22.30 9.41 -2.74
C ASN A 335 22.32 8.06 -2.01
N LEU A 336 23.09 8.04 -0.93
CA LEU A 336 23.30 6.90 -0.03
C LEU A 336 21.99 6.29 0.50
N PHE A 337 20.94 7.09 0.73
CA PHE A 337 19.70 6.62 1.35
C PHE A 337 18.91 5.67 0.44
N ASN A 338 19.17 5.71 -0.86
CA ASN A 338 18.40 4.98 -1.88
C ASN A 338 18.99 3.63 -2.21
N VAL A 339 20.28 3.45 -1.93
CA VAL A 339 21.07 2.24 -2.16
C VAL A 339 20.62 1.15 -1.19
N THR A 340 19.41 0.63 -1.43
CA THR A 340 18.71 -0.35 -0.62
C THR A 340 18.09 -1.40 -1.52
N ALA A 341 17.85 -2.61 -1.00
CA ALA A 341 17.16 -3.67 -1.74
C ALA A 341 15.80 -3.22 -2.33
N THR A 342 15.10 -2.30 -1.63
CA THR A 342 13.83 -1.73 -2.12
C THR A 342 14.07 -0.75 -3.28
N GLY A 343 15.12 0.07 -3.21
CA GLY A 343 15.53 0.96 -4.31
C GLY A 343 15.95 0.20 -5.57
N PHE A 344 16.76 -0.87 -5.44
CA PHE A 344 17.15 -1.75 -6.55
C PHE A 344 15.94 -2.41 -7.22
N ARG A 345 15.02 -2.95 -6.41
CA ARG A 345 13.77 -3.54 -6.91
C ARG A 345 12.88 -2.54 -7.65
N LYS A 346 12.83 -1.29 -7.17
CA LYS A 346 12.10 -0.20 -7.84
C LYS A 346 12.76 0.16 -9.16
N PHE A 347 14.08 0.36 -9.18
CA PHE A 347 14.85 0.61 -10.39
C PHE A 347 14.59 -0.45 -11.48
N ILE A 348 14.63 -1.75 -11.14
CA ILE A 348 14.36 -2.83 -12.10
C ILE A 348 12.94 -2.72 -12.69
N ALA A 349 11.93 -2.46 -11.87
CA ALA A 349 10.56 -2.29 -12.33
C ALA A 349 10.40 -1.04 -13.24
N THR A 350 11.01 0.08 -12.87
CA THR A 350 10.97 1.32 -13.69
C THR A 350 11.68 1.14 -15.03
N GLN A 351 12.88 0.56 -15.03
CA GLN A 351 13.65 0.33 -16.27
C GLN A 351 12.90 -0.60 -17.23
N TYR A 352 12.26 -1.64 -16.71
CA TYR A 352 11.43 -2.52 -17.53
C TYR A 352 10.23 -1.77 -18.15
N LYS A 353 9.51 -0.95 -17.36
CA LYS A 353 8.39 -0.13 -17.88
C LYS A 353 8.82 0.85 -18.97
N ARG A 354 10.05 1.37 -18.89
CA ARG A 354 10.68 2.20 -19.95
C ARG A 354 10.95 1.37 -21.22
N GLN A 355 11.50 0.17 -21.08
CA GLN A 355 11.83 -0.71 -22.20
C GLN A 355 10.61 -1.32 -22.93
N THR A 356 9.53 -1.68 -22.22
CA THR A 356 8.33 -2.28 -22.84
C THR A 356 7.30 -1.28 -23.36
N ASN A 357 7.72 -0.02 -23.58
CA ASN A 357 6.88 1.09 -24.01
C ASN A 357 5.52 1.12 -23.26
N ARG A 358 5.59 1.11 -21.92
CA ARG A 358 4.45 1.17 -20.98
C ARG A 358 3.53 -0.07 -20.94
N ARG A 359 3.74 -1.12 -21.74
CA ARG A 359 2.99 -2.37 -21.59
C ARG A 359 3.48 -3.16 -20.37
N HIS A 360 2.58 -3.43 -19.44
CA HIS A 360 2.85 -4.30 -18.29
C HIS A 360 3.01 -5.74 -18.76
N SER A 361 4.22 -6.30 -18.62
CA SER A 361 4.44 -7.72 -18.88
C SER A 361 4.20 -8.54 -17.62
N ASP A 362 3.30 -9.51 -17.72
CA ASP A 362 3.02 -10.46 -16.64
C ASP A 362 4.28 -11.25 -16.25
N ALA A 363 5.26 -11.39 -17.15
CA ALA A 363 6.55 -12.02 -16.84
C ALA A 363 7.36 -11.23 -15.79
N LEU A 364 7.43 -9.90 -15.87
CA LEU A 364 8.09 -9.10 -14.84
C LEU A 364 7.28 -9.08 -13.53
N ILE A 365 5.96 -8.94 -13.64
CA ILE A 365 5.05 -8.94 -12.47
C ILE A 365 5.23 -10.23 -11.66
N ARG A 366 5.31 -11.38 -12.34
CA ARG A 366 5.65 -12.70 -11.76
C ARG A 366 7.09 -12.75 -11.22
N HIS A 367 8.10 -12.33 -11.99
CA HIS A 367 9.50 -12.33 -11.54
C HIS A 367 9.71 -11.51 -10.25
N LEU A 368 9.05 -10.35 -10.13
CA LEU A 368 9.06 -9.54 -8.92
C LEU A 368 8.07 -10.02 -7.85
N SER A 369 7.28 -11.07 -8.07
CA SER A 369 6.26 -11.55 -7.11
C SER A 369 5.32 -10.42 -6.64
N HIS A 370 4.75 -9.68 -7.59
CA HIS A 370 3.72 -8.66 -7.36
C HIS A 370 2.37 -9.13 -7.89
N THR A 371 1.26 -8.70 -7.28
CA THR A 371 -0.05 -8.73 -7.98
C THR A 371 -0.14 -7.56 -8.95
N LYS A 372 -0.90 -7.70 -10.04
CA LYS A 372 -1.07 -6.63 -11.05
C LYS A 372 -1.60 -5.32 -10.43
N LYS A 373 -2.69 -5.38 -9.65
CA LYS A 373 -3.22 -4.26 -8.84
C LYS A 373 -2.12 -3.56 -8.00
N THR A 374 -1.17 -4.32 -7.43
CA THR A 374 -0.04 -3.78 -6.63
C THR A 374 1.06 -3.16 -7.49
N HIS A 375 1.46 -3.84 -8.57
CA HIS A 375 2.48 -3.37 -9.48
C HIS A 375 2.05 -2.04 -10.11
N ASP A 376 0.83 -1.99 -10.65
CA ASP A 376 0.29 -0.81 -11.31
C ASP A 376 0.20 0.36 -10.32
N LYS A 377 -0.31 0.13 -9.10
CA LYS A 377 -0.38 1.17 -8.05
C LYS A 377 0.98 1.80 -7.71
N TYR A 378 2.04 1.01 -7.56
CA TYR A 378 3.35 1.54 -7.19
C TYR A 378 4.18 2.09 -8.37
N TYR A 379 3.86 1.71 -9.60
CA TYR A 379 4.64 2.10 -10.80
C TYR A 379 3.86 2.94 -11.81
N ARG A 380 2.58 3.29 -11.59
CA ARG A 380 1.82 4.25 -12.41
C ARG A 380 2.47 5.63 -12.38
N GLN A 381 2.74 6.16 -11.17
CA GLN A 381 3.17 7.54 -10.87
C GLN A 381 4.60 7.96 -11.33
N VAL A 382 5.45 7.07 -11.85
CA VAL A 382 6.91 7.34 -12.03
C VAL A 382 7.28 7.94 -13.41
N LEU A 383 6.34 8.60 -14.10
CA LEU A 383 6.61 9.22 -15.41
C LEU A 383 5.96 10.60 -15.50
N PRO A 384 6.74 11.68 -15.76
CA PRO A 384 6.21 13.02 -16.02
C PRO A 384 5.22 13.09 -17.19
N GLN A 385 5.13 12.06 -18.03
CA GLN A 385 4.29 12.11 -19.21
C GLN A 385 2.79 12.08 -18.94
N GLU A 386 2.32 11.64 -17.77
CA GLU A 386 0.91 11.82 -17.41
C GLU A 386 0.63 13.31 -17.19
N ALA A 387 1.53 14.03 -16.52
CA ALA A 387 1.47 15.48 -16.42
C ALA A 387 1.58 16.13 -17.81
N VAL A 388 2.53 15.76 -18.66
CA VAL A 388 2.64 16.30 -20.04
C VAL A 388 1.37 16.03 -20.86
N GLN A 389 0.79 14.83 -20.80
CA GLN A 389 -0.44 14.50 -21.53
C GLN A 389 -1.62 15.34 -21.04
N VAL A 390 -1.73 15.53 -19.72
CA VAL A 390 -2.78 16.37 -19.13
C VAL A 390 -2.53 17.85 -19.41
N THR A 391 -1.30 18.37 -19.33
CA THR A 391 -1.02 19.77 -19.63
C THR A 391 -1.21 20.08 -21.10
N THR A 392 -0.76 19.24 -22.04
CA THR A 392 -1.00 19.43 -23.48
C THR A 392 -2.50 19.40 -23.80
N LEU A 393 -3.28 18.50 -23.18
CA LEU A 393 -4.73 18.46 -23.38
C LEU A 393 -5.44 19.67 -22.76
N LEU A 394 -4.97 20.17 -21.61
CA LEU A 394 -5.45 21.42 -21.02
C LEU A 394 -5.07 22.65 -21.86
N GLU A 395 -3.85 22.70 -22.40
CA GLU A 395 -3.37 23.72 -23.33
C GLU A 395 -4.24 23.74 -24.60
N GLU A 396 -4.54 22.58 -25.20
CA GLU A 396 -5.46 22.48 -26.34
C GLU A 396 -6.88 22.98 -26.02
N ILE A 397 -7.42 22.67 -24.83
CA ILE A 397 -8.75 23.15 -24.40
C ILE A 397 -8.73 24.67 -24.19
N ILE A 398 -7.66 25.21 -23.61
CA ILE A 398 -7.49 26.65 -23.40
C ILE A 398 -7.43 27.35 -24.76
N SER A 399 -6.58 26.90 -25.68
CA SER A 399 -6.46 27.50 -27.02
C SER A 399 -7.79 27.51 -27.79
N LYS A 400 -8.53 26.39 -27.79
CA LYS A 400 -9.85 26.28 -28.45
C LYS A 400 -10.91 27.21 -27.84
N ASN A 401 -10.83 27.46 -26.53
CA ASN A 401 -11.71 28.44 -25.88
C ASN A 401 -11.34 29.87 -26.27
N THR A 402 -10.05 30.21 -26.37
CA THR A 402 -9.61 31.55 -26.81
C THR A 402 -10.11 31.86 -28.24
N GLU A 403 -9.97 30.91 -29.17
CA GLU A 403 -10.49 31.02 -30.55
C GLU A 403 -12.02 31.25 -30.60
N SER A 404 -12.77 30.73 -29.62
CA SER A 404 -14.22 30.94 -29.50
C SER A 404 -14.63 32.31 -28.96
N TYR A 405 -13.71 33.06 -28.33
CA TYR A 405 -13.95 34.43 -27.86
C TYR A 405 -13.54 35.50 -28.88
N GLU A 406 -12.62 35.21 -29.81
CA GLU A 406 -12.22 36.13 -30.88
C GLU A 406 -13.23 36.23 -32.03
N SER A 407 -14.30 35.43 -32.02
CA SER A 407 -15.29 35.33 -33.11
C SER A 407 -16.62 36.07 -32.86
N GLN A 408 -16.71 36.89 -31.80
CA GLN A 408 -17.89 37.73 -31.51
C GLN A 408 -17.53 39.13 -30.96
N ASP A 409 -17.10 40.05 -31.83
CA ASP A 409 -17.82 41.32 -32.09
C ASP A 409 -17.12 42.18 -33.16
N VAL A 410 -17.85 43.16 -33.71
CA VAL A 410 -17.54 43.85 -34.97
C VAL A 410 -17.28 45.36 -34.77
N THR A 411 -16.62 45.97 -35.77
CA THR A 411 -16.43 47.42 -36.05
C THR A 411 -15.39 48.23 -35.27
N ASP A 412 -14.29 48.54 -35.99
CA ASP A 412 -13.55 49.79 -36.05
C ASP A 412 -13.55 50.75 -34.84
N GLN A 413 -12.43 50.79 -34.11
CA GLN A 413 -11.72 52.05 -33.87
C GLN A 413 -10.24 51.87 -33.47
N GLU A 414 -9.38 52.60 -34.20
CA GLU A 414 -7.98 52.98 -33.91
C GLU A 414 -6.98 51.91 -33.43
N PHE A 415 -6.28 51.34 -34.41
CA PHE A 415 -4.95 50.73 -34.26
C PHE A 415 -3.94 51.78 -33.76
N VAL A 416 -3.49 51.69 -32.51
CA VAL A 416 -2.23 52.33 -32.07
C VAL A 416 -1.13 51.28 -32.10
N GLU A 417 -0.39 51.29 -33.21
CA GLU A 417 0.72 50.38 -33.46
C GLU A 417 1.92 50.67 -32.55
N PHE A 418 2.45 49.65 -31.88
CA PHE A 418 3.76 49.72 -31.23
C PHE A 418 4.59 48.49 -31.57
N ASN A 419 5.21 48.53 -32.75
CA ASN A 419 6.21 47.57 -33.17
C ASN A 419 7.42 47.59 -32.22
N PHE A 420 7.95 46.42 -31.89
CA PHE A 420 9.31 46.30 -31.38
C PHE A 420 10.14 45.41 -32.31
N GLN A 421 10.84 46.07 -33.25
CA GLN A 421 11.96 45.45 -33.96
C GLN A 421 13.04 45.06 -32.95
N LYS A 422 13.68 43.91 -33.19
CA LYS A 422 14.73 43.37 -32.35
C LYS A 422 16.09 43.61 -32.98
N GLU A 423 16.73 44.74 -32.66
CA GLU A 423 18.16 44.93 -32.87
C GLU A 423 18.93 45.01 -31.55
N ASN A 424 20.18 44.52 -31.59
CA ASN A 424 21.08 44.53 -30.46
C ASN A 424 21.68 45.93 -30.24
N THR A 425 21.70 46.43 -29.00
CA THR A 425 22.94 46.54 -28.21
C THR A 425 22.73 47.17 -26.83
N SER A 426 23.46 46.64 -25.85
CA SER A 426 23.99 47.30 -24.64
C SER A 426 23.21 48.47 -23.98
N THR A 427 22.56 48.23 -22.83
CA THR A 427 23.08 48.65 -21.50
C THR A 427 22.12 48.33 -20.32
N LYS A 428 22.68 48.39 -19.10
CA LYS A 428 22.17 47.97 -17.79
C LYS A 428 20.75 48.40 -17.35
N LYS A 429 20.16 47.52 -16.52
CA LYS A 429 19.40 47.77 -15.26
C LYS A 429 17.86 47.82 -15.34
N GLY A 430 17.21 46.93 -14.58
CA GLY A 430 15.77 46.94 -14.31
C GLY A 430 15.21 45.53 -14.12
N LYS A 431 15.13 45.04 -12.89
CA LYS A 431 14.65 43.70 -12.58
C LYS A 431 13.13 43.75 -12.35
N ILE A 432 12.35 43.24 -13.30
CA ILE A 432 10.93 42.95 -13.07
C ILE A 432 10.89 41.70 -12.17
N ASP A 433 10.23 41.79 -11.01
CA ASP A 433 10.17 40.65 -10.09
C ASP A 433 9.16 39.62 -10.61
N ASP A 434 9.65 38.60 -11.31
CA ASP A 434 8.86 37.47 -11.86
C ASP A 434 7.95 36.81 -10.80
N LYS A 435 8.33 36.91 -9.52
CA LYS A 435 7.50 36.45 -8.39
C LYS A 435 6.17 37.19 -8.28
N ALA A 436 6.11 38.49 -8.57
CA ALA A 436 4.87 39.24 -8.55
C ALA A 436 3.93 38.78 -9.67
N THR A 437 4.46 38.61 -10.89
CA THR A 437 3.72 38.08 -12.05
C THR A 437 3.22 36.65 -11.80
N GLN A 438 4.07 35.79 -11.21
CA GLN A 438 3.68 34.43 -10.82
C GLN A 438 2.62 34.42 -9.70
N LEU A 439 2.72 35.29 -8.68
CA LEU A 439 1.67 35.43 -7.67
C LEU A 439 0.35 35.88 -8.28
N HIS A 440 0.38 36.83 -9.23
CA HIS A 440 -0.81 37.32 -9.90
C HIS A 440 -1.49 36.21 -10.73
N ALA A 441 -0.71 35.42 -11.48
CA ALA A 441 -1.22 34.27 -12.21
C ALA A 441 -1.82 33.18 -11.28
N ILE A 442 -1.15 32.86 -10.17
CA ILE A 442 -1.64 31.89 -9.18
C ILE A 442 -2.92 32.40 -8.48
N ALA A 443 -3.01 33.70 -8.19
CA ALA A 443 -4.20 34.32 -7.61
C ALA A 443 -5.40 34.26 -8.58
N SER A 444 -5.20 34.65 -9.84
CA SER A 444 -6.23 34.57 -10.89
C SER A 444 -6.73 33.13 -11.10
N LEU A 445 -5.82 32.15 -11.16
CA LEU A 445 -6.17 30.73 -11.27
C LEU A 445 -6.97 30.24 -10.05
N LYS A 446 -6.62 30.70 -8.84
CA LYS A 446 -7.37 30.33 -7.62
C LYS A 446 -8.79 30.90 -7.61
N VAL A 447 -8.97 32.15 -8.04
CA VAL A 447 -10.30 32.78 -8.14
C VAL A 447 -11.18 32.04 -9.17
N LEU A 448 -10.63 31.66 -10.32
CA LEU A 448 -11.32 30.81 -11.31
C LEU A 448 -11.67 29.41 -10.76
N LEU A 449 -10.81 28.82 -9.93
CA LEU A 449 -11.05 27.51 -9.34
C LEU A 449 -12.12 27.54 -8.23
N ASP A 450 -12.16 28.60 -7.43
CA ASP A 450 -13.21 28.78 -6.42
C ASP A 450 -14.56 29.17 -7.07
N ALA A 451 -14.55 29.92 -8.19
CA ALA A 451 -15.76 30.22 -8.99
C ALA A 451 -16.36 29.00 -9.70
N THR A 452 -15.54 28.03 -10.11
CA THR A 452 -16.02 26.77 -10.71
C THR A 452 -16.53 25.77 -9.66
N LYS A 453 -16.10 25.90 -8.41
CA LYS A 453 -16.52 25.06 -7.28
C LYS A 453 -17.96 25.30 -6.80
N SER A 454 -18.57 26.43 -7.15
CA SER A 454 -19.97 26.73 -6.79
C SER A 454 -21.00 26.19 -7.80
N ARG A 455 -20.57 25.51 -8.86
CA ARG A 455 -21.44 24.99 -9.94
C ARG A 455 -21.83 23.51 -9.83
N ASP A 456 -21.48 22.83 -8.73
CA ASP A 456 -22.10 21.56 -8.33
C ASP A 456 -23.07 21.81 -7.15
N GLY A 457 -24.24 22.40 -7.49
CA GLY A 457 -25.30 22.71 -6.54
C GLY A 457 -26.60 23.04 -7.26
N THR A 458 -27.70 22.44 -6.81
CA THR A 458 -29.04 22.47 -7.44
C THR A 458 -29.53 23.87 -7.82
N ALA A 459 -30.12 24.00 -9.01
CA ALA A 459 -30.70 25.25 -9.48
C ALA A 459 -31.95 25.68 -8.67
N ALA A 460 -32.00 26.97 -8.31
CA ALA A 460 -33.23 27.72 -8.04
C ALA A 460 -33.01 29.19 -8.44
N CYS A 461 -34.03 29.82 -9.02
CA CYS A 461 -33.91 31.08 -9.75
C CYS A 461 -33.65 32.31 -8.86
N ALA A 462 -33.00 33.32 -9.44
CA ALA A 462 -32.88 34.65 -8.86
C ALA A 462 -34.14 35.51 -9.11
N SER A 463 -34.48 36.39 -8.15
CA SER A 463 -34.96 37.75 -8.42
C SER A 463 -34.79 38.63 -7.18
N ALA A 464 -34.70 39.94 -7.40
CA ALA A 464 -34.00 40.85 -6.50
C ALA A 464 -34.88 41.57 -5.45
N VAL A 465 -34.24 41.87 -4.31
CA VAL A 465 -34.28 43.13 -3.53
C VAL A 465 -35.50 44.05 -3.74
N HIS A 466 -36.27 44.32 -2.67
CA HIS A 466 -36.33 45.66 -2.05
C HIS A 466 -37.09 45.70 -0.70
N ALA A 467 -36.43 46.30 0.30
CA ALA A 467 -36.92 47.25 1.30
C ALA A 467 -38.12 46.96 2.27
N HIS A 468 -37.78 47.13 3.56
CA HIS A 468 -38.57 47.71 4.68
C HIS A 468 -39.66 46.93 5.46
N THR A 469 -39.60 47.21 6.77
CA THR A 469 -40.64 47.25 7.82
C THR A 469 -41.11 45.99 8.56
N GLU A 470 -41.44 46.23 9.82
CA GLU A 470 -41.85 45.35 10.92
C GLU A 470 -43.09 44.51 10.55
N THR A 471 -43.30 43.30 11.10
CA THR A 471 -44.03 43.13 12.38
C THR A 471 -44.17 41.65 12.80
N ASN A 472 -44.26 41.45 14.12
CA ASN A 472 -45.02 40.44 14.90
C ASN A 472 -45.50 39.08 14.31
N SER A 473 -45.50 38.09 15.24
CA SER A 473 -46.50 37.00 15.41
C SER A 473 -46.43 35.79 14.44
N LEU A 474 -46.87 34.57 14.78
CA LEU A 474 -47.34 33.95 16.05
C LEU A 474 -47.35 32.41 15.92
N SER A 475 -46.73 31.66 16.86
CA SER A 475 -47.16 30.30 17.34
C SER A 475 -47.29 29.13 16.30
N VAL A 476 -47.43 27.82 16.60
CA VAL A 476 -47.95 27.05 17.76
C VAL A 476 -47.20 25.71 17.97
N LYS A 477 -47.24 25.24 19.23
CA LYS A 477 -46.92 23.93 19.86
C LYS A 477 -47.38 22.67 19.08
N LEU A 478 -46.59 21.57 19.02
CA LEU A 478 -46.49 20.42 19.96
C LEU A 478 -47.62 19.35 19.86
N HIS A 479 -47.27 18.07 19.60
CA HIS A 479 -47.77 16.93 20.40
C HIS A 479 -46.94 15.63 20.20
N GLU A 480 -46.73 14.88 21.28
CA GLU A 480 -46.27 13.48 21.27
C GLU A 480 -47.46 12.49 21.23
N ALA A 481 -47.26 11.28 20.72
CA ALA A 481 -48.08 10.11 21.08
C ALA A 481 -47.25 8.82 20.96
N VAL A 482 -47.57 7.81 21.77
CA VAL A 482 -46.71 6.63 22.04
C VAL A 482 -47.52 5.32 21.83
N GLN A 483 -46.81 4.20 21.63
CA GLN A 483 -47.30 2.78 21.64
C GLN A 483 -47.94 2.30 20.31
N SER A 484 -47.80 1.03 19.86
CA SER A 484 -47.09 -0.13 20.43
C SER A 484 -46.73 -1.21 19.36
N SER A 485 -45.64 -1.96 19.62
CA SER A 485 -45.38 -3.38 19.29
C SER A 485 -45.43 -3.91 17.84
N GLY A 486 -44.29 -4.45 17.37
CA GLY A 486 -44.21 -5.32 16.19
C GLY A 486 -42.77 -5.71 15.82
N SER A 487 -42.40 -6.98 16.04
CA SER A 487 -41.08 -7.58 15.74
C SER A 487 -40.55 -7.28 14.32
N THR A 488 -39.26 -6.99 14.18
CA THR A 488 -38.24 -7.94 13.65
C THR A 488 -36.83 -7.32 13.61
N THR A 489 -35.83 -8.11 13.99
CA THR A 489 -34.40 -7.78 13.98
C THR A 489 -33.77 -7.93 12.58
N VAL A 490 -32.50 -7.47 12.44
CA VAL A 490 -31.61 -7.56 11.26
C VAL A 490 -31.67 -6.35 10.33
N GLU A 491 -30.63 -5.50 10.39
CA GLU A 491 -29.91 -4.98 9.19
C GLU A 491 -28.66 -4.13 9.52
N THR A 492 -28.53 -3.54 10.72
CA THR A 492 -27.43 -2.59 11.03
C THR A 492 -26.04 -3.24 11.24
N THR A 493 -25.93 -4.57 11.25
CA THR A 493 -24.69 -5.28 11.66
C THR A 493 -23.64 -5.42 10.55
N ILE A 494 -24.00 -5.28 9.27
CA ILE A 494 -23.12 -5.66 8.14
C ILE A 494 -22.04 -4.61 7.87
N GLY A 495 -22.34 -3.31 8.02
CA GLY A 495 -21.40 -2.23 7.68
C GLY A 495 -20.17 -2.11 8.60
N VAL A 496 -20.30 -2.51 9.89
CA VAL A 496 -19.23 -2.34 10.90
C VAL A 496 -18.13 -3.41 10.73
N GLN A 497 -18.50 -4.62 10.29
CA GLN A 497 -17.57 -5.73 10.09
C GLN A 497 -16.49 -5.42 9.04
N SER A 498 -16.87 -4.75 7.95
CA SER A 498 -15.98 -4.41 6.83
C SER A 498 -14.87 -3.41 7.21
N LEU A 499 -15.22 -2.34 7.94
CA LEU A 499 -14.26 -1.27 8.29
C LEU A 499 -13.18 -1.71 9.29
N LEU A 500 -13.45 -2.77 10.06
CA LEU A 500 -12.50 -3.38 11.00
C LEU A 500 -11.67 -4.51 10.37
N ASN A 501 -12.16 -5.11 9.28
CA ASN A 501 -11.33 -5.90 8.35
C ASN A 501 -10.44 -5.00 7.46
N GLY A 502 -10.48 -3.68 7.67
CA GLY A 502 -9.54 -2.70 7.14
C GLY A 502 -8.08 -3.05 7.43
N LYS A 503 -7.47 -3.74 6.47
CA LYS A 503 -6.08 -4.22 6.34
C LYS A 503 -5.01 -3.37 7.03
N ILE A 504 -4.38 -3.94 8.08
CA ILE A 504 -3.08 -3.46 8.58
C ILE A 504 -2.03 -3.66 7.49
N THR A 505 -1.34 -2.59 7.10
CA THR A 505 -0.11 -2.66 6.29
C THR A 505 1.10 -2.12 7.03
N ALA A 506 1.43 -2.78 8.15
CA ALA A 506 2.83 -2.88 8.57
C ALA A 506 3.56 -3.90 7.66
N LYS A 507 4.86 -3.70 7.41
CA LYS A 507 5.65 -4.56 6.51
C LYS A 507 5.80 -5.99 7.08
N GLN A 508 5.64 -6.99 6.19
CA GLN A 508 5.79 -8.45 6.38
C GLN A 508 4.60 -9.16 7.08
N THR A 509 3.63 -9.71 6.31
CA THR A 509 3.50 -11.15 5.92
C THR A 509 3.15 -12.07 7.10
N THR A 510 2.00 -12.73 7.21
CA THR A 510 0.99 -13.20 6.22
C THR A 510 -0.44 -12.75 6.66
N SER A 511 -1.60 -13.18 6.14
CA SER A 511 -2.01 -14.13 5.08
C SER A 511 -3.20 -13.54 4.27
N VAL A 512 -4.06 -14.39 3.67
CA VAL A 512 -5.43 -14.10 3.17
C VAL A 512 -6.29 -15.33 3.49
N GLU A 513 -7.47 -15.13 4.09
CA GLU A 513 -8.64 -16.00 3.89
C GLU A 513 -9.55 -15.32 2.86
N SER A 514 -10.11 -16.11 1.97
CA SER A 514 -10.83 -15.66 0.78
C SER A 514 -12.34 -15.79 0.97
N GLU A 515 -12.98 -14.68 1.30
CA GLU A 515 -14.38 -14.41 0.95
C GLU A 515 -14.39 -13.04 0.28
N ASP A 516 -14.50 -13.05 -1.04
CA ASP A 516 -14.85 -11.94 -1.93
C ASP A 516 -14.82 -12.53 -3.35
N GLU A 517 -15.87 -13.28 -3.69
CA GLU A 517 -16.35 -13.15 -5.08
C GLU A 517 -16.78 -11.68 -5.20
N GLU A 518 -15.91 -10.84 -5.78
CA GLU A 518 -16.35 -9.59 -6.41
C GLU A 518 -17.29 -10.02 -7.55
N GLU A 519 -18.54 -10.35 -7.20
CA GLU A 519 -19.66 -10.36 -8.13
C GLU A 519 -19.65 -8.96 -8.72
N ILE A 520 -19.11 -8.85 -9.94
CA ILE A 520 -19.26 -7.67 -10.75
C ILE A 520 -20.77 -7.52 -10.85
N GLN A 521 -21.33 -6.50 -10.21
CA GLN A 521 -22.69 -6.06 -10.48
C GLN A 521 -22.70 -5.53 -11.92
N GLU A 522 -22.72 -6.45 -12.88
CA GLU A 522 -23.17 -6.21 -14.24
C GLU A 522 -24.55 -5.59 -14.09
N ALA A 523 -24.63 -4.30 -14.39
CA ALA A 523 -25.81 -3.51 -14.13
C ALA A 523 -27.03 -4.18 -14.77
N LEU A 524 -27.97 -4.57 -13.90
CA LEU A 524 -29.01 -5.59 -14.08
C LEU A 524 -29.40 -5.84 -15.54
N ASN A 525 -28.90 -6.94 -16.11
CA ASN A 525 -29.19 -7.31 -17.48
C ASN A 525 -30.62 -7.90 -17.60
N MET A 526 -31.58 -7.04 -17.89
CA MET A 526 -33.01 -7.37 -18.03
C MET A 526 -33.36 -8.12 -19.34
N ALA A 527 -32.39 -8.70 -20.03
CA ALA A 527 -32.65 -9.53 -21.21
C ALA A 527 -33.49 -10.77 -20.84
N TRP A 528 -34.45 -11.10 -21.71
CA TRP A 528 -35.39 -12.21 -21.48
C TRP A 528 -34.65 -13.56 -21.28
N PRO A 529 -34.91 -14.31 -20.19
CA PRO A 529 -34.11 -15.49 -19.89
C PRO A 529 -34.37 -16.66 -20.84
N ASN A 530 -33.31 -17.32 -21.32
CA ASN A 530 -33.46 -18.46 -22.25
C ASN A 530 -33.93 -19.77 -21.60
N SER A 531 -33.78 -19.94 -20.27
CA SER A 531 -34.15 -21.16 -19.54
C SER A 531 -35.53 -21.06 -18.88
N SER A 532 -36.37 -22.09 -19.05
CA SER A 532 -37.75 -22.12 -18.54
C SER A 532 -37.87 -21.85 -17.03
N LYS A 533 -36.93 -22.34 -16.22
CA LYS A 533 -36.91 -22.05 -14.77
C LYS A 533 -36.69 -20.56 -14.49
N LYS A 534 -35.78 -19.90 -15.23
CA LYS A 534 -35.51 -18.47 -15.08
C LYS A 534 -36.65 -17.59 -15.61
N LYS A 535 -37.39 -18.03 -16.64
CA LYS A 535 -38.60 -17.31 -17.14
C LYS A 535 -39.70 -17.21 -16.09
N ILE A 536 -39.93 -18.29 -15.31
CA ILE A 536 -40.93 -18.30 -14.23
C ILE A 536 -40.51 -17.35 -13.10
N THR A 537 -39.24 -17.39 -12.67
CA THR A 537 -38.72 -16.43 -11.68
C THR A 537 -38.83 -14.98 -12.17
N TYR A 538 -38.53 -14.72 -13.44
CA TYR A 538 -38.66 -13.38 -14.04
C TYR A 538 -40.11 -12.86 -13.99
N LEU A 539 -41.09 -13.71 -14.32
CA LEU A 539 -42.52 -13.36 -14.24
C LEU A 539 -43.00 -13.04 -12.82
N LEU A 540 -42.48 -13.73 -11.80
CA LEU A 540 -42.81 -13.48 -10.39
C LEU A 540 -42.20 -12.19 -9.84
N VAL A 541 -41.05 -11.77 -10.36
CA VAL A 541 -40.30 -10.58 -9.88
C VAL A 541 -40.58 -9.34 -10.75
N ALA A 542 -41.12 -9.51 -11.96
CA ALA A 542 -41.50 -8.43 -12.87
C ALA A 542 -42.44 -7.34 -12.26
N PRO A 543 -43.44 -7.66 -11.39
CA PRO A 543 -44.28 -6.64 -10.75
C PRO A 543 -43.52 -5.68 -9.84
N ILE A 544 -42.33 -6.07 -9.37
CA ILE A 544 -41.44 -5.27 -8.51
C ILE A 544 -40.41 -4.53 -9.36
N LEU A 545 -39.84 -5.20 -10.38
CA LEU A 545 -38.82 -4.62 -11.26
C LEU A 545 -39.37 -3.57 -12.22
N PHE A 546 -40.60 -3.73 -12.72
CA PHE A 546 -41.20 -2.80 -13.68
C PHE A 546 -41.35 -1.36 -13.14
N PRO A 547 -41.96 -1.11 -11.95
CA PRO A 547 -42.01 0.24 -11.40
C PRO A 547 -40.62 0.77 -10.99
N LEU A 548 -39.71 -0.10 -10.53
CA LEU A 548 -38.33 0.31 -10.21
C LEU A 548 -37.55 0.76 -11.44
N TRP A 549 -37.73 0.09 -12.59
CA TRP A 549 -37.12 0.47 -13.86
C TRP A 549 -37.73 1.77 -14.42
N LEU A 550 -39.05 1.95 -14.30
CA LEU A 550 -39.75 3.15 -14.80
C LEU A 550 -39.43 4.43 -13.99
N THR A 551 -38.99 4.29 -12.73
CA THR A 551 -38.75 5.42 -11.81
C THR A 551 -37.28 5.86 -11.72
N LEU A 552 -36.36 5.14 -12.37
CA LEU A 552 -34.94 5.50 -12.40
C LEU A 552 -34.62 6.29 -13.68
N PRO A 553 -34.02 7.50 -13.59
CA PRO A 553 -33.60 8.25 -14.76
C PRO A 553 -32.43 7.53 -15.47
N ASP A 554 -32.61 7.21 -16.74
CA ASP A 554 -31.63 6.45 -17.52
C ASP A 554 -30.38 7.29 -17.82
N THR A 555 -29.22 6.74 -17.48
CA THR A 555 -27.89 7.35 -17.67
C THR A 555 -27.03 6.60 -18.68
N ARG A 556 -27.62 5.72 -19.51
CA ARG A 556 -26.88 4.70 -20.28
C ARG A 556 -26.84 4.89 -21.80
N THR A 557 -26.88 6.13 -22.30
CA THR A 557 -26.70 6.43 -23.75
C THR A 557 -25.73 7.57 -24.04
N THR A 558 -24.44 7.25 -24.06
CA THR A 558 -23.45 7.97 -24.87
C THR A 558 -23.00 7.09 -26.04
N ARG A 559 -23.72 7.15 -27.16
CA ARG A 559 -23.26 6.65 -28.46
C ARG A 559 -23.58 7.66 -29.57
N GLU A 560 -22.51 8.27 -30.05
CA GLU A 560 -22.19 8.65 -31.43
C GLU A 560 -23.30 9.20 -32.34
N MET A 561 -23.03 10.41 -32.86
CA MET A 561 -23.81 11.06 -33.90
C MET A 561 -23.94 10.19 -35.16
N ILE A 562 -25.17 10.02 -35.64
CA ILE A 562 -25.44 9.80 -37.07
C ILE A 562 -26.33 10.94 -37.54
N VAL A 563 -25.79 11.77 -38.44
CA VAL A 563 -26.51 12.84 -39.10
C VAL A 563 -27.41 12.24 -40.19
N THR A 564 -28.72 12.47 -40.10
CA THR A 564 -29.61 12.29 -41.25
C THR A 564 -30.65 13.42 -41.29
N HIS A 565 -30.51 14.33 -42.25
CA HIS A 565 -31.53 15.31 -42.61
C HIS A 565 -32.79 14.62 -43.15
N VAL A 566 -33.97 14.89 -42.58
CA VAL A 566 -35.23 14.95 -43.35
C VAL A 566 -36.09 16.12 -42.85
N ARG A 567 -36.50 16.95 -43.81
CA ARG A 567 -37.41 18.11 -43.69
C ARG A 567 -38.65 17.84 -42.83
N LEU A 568 -39.00 18.82 -41.98
CA LEU A 568 -40.39 19.16 -41.68
C LEU A 568 -40.75 20.40 -42.49
N HIS A 569 -41.71 20.27 -43.40
CA HIS A 569 -42.22 21.35 -44.24
C HIS A 569 -43.69 21.57 -43.92
N CYS A 570 -44.05 22.82 -43.59
CA CYS A 570 -45.41 23.39 -43.60
C CYS A 570 -46.46 22.82 -42.60
N VAL A 571 -47.25 23.62 -41.85
CA VAL A 571 -48.21 24.70 -42.26
C VAL A 571 -49.39 24.07 -43.01
N HIS A 572 -50.67 24.20 -42.63
CA HIS A 572 -51.39 25.02 -41.62
C HIS A 572 -52.62 24.26 -41.09
N THR A 573 -53.06 24.58 -39.86
CA THR A 573 -54.35 25.25 -39.56
C THR A 573 -54.22 25.96 -38.22
#